data_AF-B1FIJ4-F1
#
_entry.id   AF-B1FIJ4-F1
#
_cell.length_a   1.000
_cell.length_b   1.000
_cell.length_c   1.000
_cell.angle_alpha   90.00
_cell.angle_beta   90.00
_cell.angle_gamma   90.00
#
_symmetry.space_group_name_H-M   'P 1'
#
loop_
_entity.id
_entity.type
_entity.pdbx_description
1 polymer ?
#
loop_
_entity_poly.entity_id
_entity_poly.type
_entity_poly.pdbx_seq_one_letter_code
_entity_poly.pdbx_strand_id
1 'polypeptide(L)' 'MTTYFTIGDFILLIPMALAGALFLGAVPCATEFRHNLLRVLGVMLGVGVAVLLVEGLPALL' A
#
# COMPACT_ATOMS: atom_id res chain seq x y z
N MET A 1 -6.88 13.74 -18.72
CA MET A 1 -6.71 12.35 -19.21
C MET A 1 -7.23 11.44 -18.12
N THR A 2 -8.22 10.61 -18.42
CA THR A 2 -8.74 9.61 -17.48
C THR A 2 -7.81 8.40 -17.53
N THR A 3 -6.81 8.34 -16.66
CA THR A 3 -6.03 7.12 -16.42
C THR A 3 -6.98 6.09 -15.82
N TYR A 4 -7.30 5.07 -16.60
CA TYR A 4 -8.13 3.97 -16.14
C TYR A 4 -7.23 3.00 -15.40
N PHE A 5 -7.45 2.88 -14.09
CA PHE A 5 -6.87 1.82 -13.28
C PHE A 5 -7.25 0.48 -13.92
N THR A 6 -6.26 -0.24 -14.45
CA THR A 6 -6.49 -1.50 -15.14
C THR A 6 -6.40 -2.67 -14.16
N ILE A 7 -6.98 -3.82 -14.53
CA ILE A 7 -6.85 -5.05 -13.73
C ILE A 7 -5.38 -5.45 -13.54
N GLY A 8 -4.49 -5.06 -14.46
CA GLY A 8 -3.05 -5.31 -14.35
C GLY A 8 -2.39 -4.59 -13.17
N ASP A 9 -2.90 -3.42 -12.77
CA ASP A 9 -2.32 -2.60 -11.71
C ASP A 9 -2.49 -3.24 -10.33
N PHE A 10 -3.46 -4.15 -10.18
CA PHE A 10 -3.61 -4.97 -8.97
C PHE A 10 -2.40 -5.88 -8.71
N ILE A 11 -1.68 -6.28 -9.75
CA ILE A 11 -0.45 -7.10 -9.61
C ILE A 11 0.61 -6.33 -8.84
N LEU A 12 0.67 -5.01 -9.00
CA LEU A 12 1.59 -4.14 -8.26
C LEU A 12 1.00 -3.69 -6.92
N LEU A 13 -0.31 -3.42 -6.88
CA LEU A 13 -0.98 -2.91 -5.69
C LEU A 13 -1.02 -3.92 -4.53
N ILE A 14 -1.33 -5.20 -4.81
CA ILE A 14 -1.46 -6.24 -3.79
C ILE A 14 -0.15 -6.46 -2.99
N PRO A 15 1.02 -6.75 -3.62
CA PRO A 15 2.25 -6.95 -2.88
C PRO A 15 2.70 -5.68 -2.15
N MET A 16 2.43 -4.50 -2.70
CA MET A 16 2.80 -3.23 -2.06
C MET A 16 1.93 -2.92 -0.83
N ALA A 17 0.64 -3.24 -0.88
CA ALA A 17 -0.27 -3.16 0.27
C ALA A 17 0.13 -4.14 1.37
N LEU A 18 0.47 -5.38 0.99
CA LEU A 18 0.99 -6.41 1.90
C LEU A 18 2.32 -5.99 2.53
N ALA A 19 3.24 -5.43 1.74
CA ALA A 19 4.50 -4.89 2.24
C ALA A 19 4.24 -3.81 3.30
N GLY A 20 3.36 -2.84 3.02
CA GLY A 20 2.97 -1.82 3.99
C GLY A 20 2.40 -2.42 5.29
N ALA A 21 1.53 -3.42 5.18
CA ALA A 21 0.97 -4.14 6.33
C ALA A 21 2.05 -4.82 7.17
N LEU A 22 3.03 -5.45 6.52
CA LEU A 22 4.09 -6.22 7.18
C LEU A 22 5.14 -5.30 7.80
N PHE A 23 5.54 -4.22 7.13
CA PHE A 23 6.54 -3.28 7.66
C PHE A 23 6.03 -2.49 8.86
N LEU A 24 4.81 -1.96 8.80
CA LEU A 24 4.22 -1.24 9.93
C LEU A 24 3.71 -2.19 11.02
N GLY A 25 3.22 -3.36 10.62
CA GLY A 25 2.80 -4.42 11.55
C GLY A 25 3.97 -5.06 12.32
N ALA A 26 5.16 -5.16 11.74
CA ALA A 26 6.32 -5.72 12.43
C ALA A 26 6.83 -4.86 13.60
N VAL A 27 6.29 -3.65 13.79
CA VAL A 27 6.66 -2.79 14.92
C VAL A 27 6.18 -3.43 16.23
N PRO A 28 7.10 -3.76 17.17
CA PRO A 28 6.73 -4.36 18.44
C PRO A 28 5.91 -3.35 19.26
N CYS A 29 4.63 -3.64 19.45
CA CYS A 29 3.72 -2.86 20.28
C CYS A 29 3.19 -3.73 21.40
N ALA A 30 3.10 -3.17 22.61
CA ALA A 30 2.71 -3.88 23.83
C ALA A 30 1.26 -4.40 23.86
N THR A 31 0.44 -4.07 22.86
CA THR A 31 -0.99 -4.43 22.81
C THR A 31 -1.38 -4.90 21.42
N GLU A 32 -2.16 -5.98 21.32
CA GLU A 32 -2.66 -6.51 20.04
C GLU A 32 -3.50 -5.49 19.26
N PHE A 33 -4.26 -4.64 19.96
CA PHE A 33 -5.04 -3.58 19.33
C PHE A 33 -4.17 -2.61 18.53
N ARG A 34 -3.07 -2.10 19.12
CA ARG A 34 -2.13 -1.20 18.42
C ARG A 34 -1.44 -1.89 17.26
N HIS A 35 -1.11 -3.18 17.39
CA HIS A 35 -0.51 -3.96 16.32
C HIS A 35 -1.45 -4.11 15.12
N ASN A 36 -2.73 -4.41 15.36
CA ASN A 36 -3.72 -4.50 14.29
C ASN A 36 -3.97 -3.13 13.64
N LEU A 37 -4.03 -2.06 14.43
CA LEU A 37 -4.19 -0.69 13.96
C LEU A 37 -3.00 -0.27 13.08
N LEU A 38 -1.77 -0.62 13.48
CA LEU A 38 -0.56 -0.40 12.69
C LEU A 38 -0.58 -1.16 11.36
N ARG A 39 -1.02 -2.43 11.33
CA ARG A 39 -1.18 -3.17 10.08
C ARG A 39 -2.16 -2.50 9.13
N VAL A 40 -3.32 -2.06 9.63
CA VAL A 40 -4.34 -1.37 8.83
C VAL A 40 -3.79 -0.05 8.28
N LEU A 41 -3.10 0.74 9.09
CA LEU A 41 -2.44 1.97 8.65
C LEU A 41 -1.34 1.67 7.61
N GLY A 42 -0.58 0.60 7.80
CA GLY A 42 0.43 0.14 6.87
C GLY A 42 -0.15 -0.26 5.51
N VAL A 43 -1.26 -1.00 5.50
CA VAL A 43 -2.00 -1.33 4.27
C VAL A 43 -2.44 -0.05 3.55
N MET A 44 -3.06 0.88 4.27
CA MET A 44 -3.54 2.15 3.69
C MET A 44 -2.40 2.95 3.05
N LEU A 45 -1.25 3.03 3.72
CA LEU A 45 -0.05 3.68 3.18
C LEU A 45 0.50 2.93 1.96
N GLY A 46 0.61 1.60 2.03
CA GLY A 46 1.10 0.78 0.91
C GLY A 46 0.23 0.89 -0.34
N VAL A 47 -1.09 0.91 -0.17
CA VAL A 47 -2.05 1.17 -1.26
C VAL A 47 -1.87 2.57 -1.82
N GLY A 48 -1.76 3.60 -0.96
CA GLY A 48 -1.55 4.98 -1.40
C GLY A 48 -0.28 5.15 -2.23
N VAL A 49 0.82 4.56 -1.79
CA VAL A 49 2.10 4.57 -2.53
C VAL A 49 1.99 3.80 -3.84
N ALA A 50 1.30 2.66 -3.87
CA ALA A 50 1.09 1.90 -5.09
C ALA A 50 0.31 2.70 -6.14
N VAL A 51 -0.76 3.38 -5.72
CA VAL A 51 -1.55 4.24 -6.62
C VAL A 51 -0.70 5.41 -7.12
N LEU A 52 0.06 6.08 -6.25
CA LEU A 52 0.97 7.15 -6.66
C LEU A 52 2.03 6.66 -7.65
N LEU A 53 2.54 5.44 -7.47
CA LEU A 53 3.52 4.86 -8.37
C LEU A 53 2.89 4.54 -9.74
N VAL A 54 1.75 3.87 -9.77
CA VAL A 54 1.04 3.47 -11.00
C VAL A 54 0.64 4.69 -11.82
N GLU A 55 0.06 5.69 -11.16
CA GLU A 55 -0.41 6.92 -11.81
C GLU A 55 0.75 7.91 -12.09
N GLY A 56 1.82 7.85 -11.29
CA GLY A 56 2.99 8.70 -11.43
C GLY A 56 3.99 8.21 -12.49
N LEU A 57 4.06 6.91 -12.74
CA LEU A 57 4.94 6.33 -13.77
C LEU A 57 4.72 6.96 -15.16
N PRO A 58 3.48 7.07 -15.68
CA PRO A 58 3.24 7.73 -16.97
C PRO A 58 3.46 9.24 -16.95
N ALA A 59 3.55 9.88 -15.78
CA ALA A 59 3.90 11.30 -15.66
C ALA A 59 5.43 11.52 -15.61
N LEU A 60 6.20 10.49 -15.30
CA LEU A 60 7.67 10.48 -15.23
C LEU A 60 8.34 10.03 -16.55
N LEU A 61 7.59 9.35 -17.43
CA LEU A 61 7.99 8.94 -18.77
C LEU A 61 7.56 9.98 -19.81
#